data_AF-A0AAJ0CIU5-F1
#
_entry.id   AF-A0AAJ0CIU5-F1
#
_cell.length_a   1.000
_cell.length_b   1.000
_cell.length_c   1.000
_cell.angle_alpha   90.00
_cell.angle_beta   90.00
_cell.angle_gamma   90.00
#
_symmetry.space_group_name_H-M   'P 1'
#
loop_
_entity.id
_entity.type
_entity.pdbx_description
1 polymer ?
#
loop_
_entity_poly.entity_id
_entity_poly.type
_entity_poly.pdbx_seq_one_letter_code
_entity_poly.pdbx_strand_id
1 'polypeptide(L)'
;MEQLSPAVLHTRKLTLAGLAPPGSFGCEYLVINERAKEGIIAPHNLEVTPCEEWDVRSIQCHLLIFDPTDVEVLYSDGRSICDITPQHVYVHAKGYFYKPYWSPHDAIEEVKQYFKIAASGKCEQLRTSRLSSIVASVHGHAKGLLCDWIEMRGAGVLTHMLTPDTPIALREKWATQIKSTVTELHGVGVVWGDAKPDNVLIDINNDAIVIDLEGGTTRGWVDHDVGSFLEGDLQGLGRLINCVLNDELPLGRSQMSDETSSSNESS
;
A
#
# COMPACT_ATOMS: atom_id res chain seq x y z
N MET A 1 -30.51 -11.40 14.29
CA MET A 1 -30.56 -11.89 12.90
C MET A 1 -29.60 -11.00 12.14
N GLU A 2 -28.34 -11.41 12.04
CA GLU A 2 -27.29 -10.63 11.37
C GLU A 2 -27.64 -10.54 9.89
N GLN A 3 -27.81 -9.31 9.42
CA GLN A 3 -28.03 -9.03 8.02
C GLN A 3 -26.65 -9.09 7.36
N LEU A 4 -26.27 -10.29 6.89
CA LEU A 4 -25.13 -10.48 6.01
C LEU A 4 -25.30 -9.54 4.82
N SER A 5 -24.32 -8.65 4.61
CA SER A 5 -24.25 -7.81 3.42
C SER A 5 -24.48 -8.67 2.17
N PRO A 6 -25.30 -8.22 1.20
CA PRO A 6 -25.57 -9.01 0.00
C PRO A 6 -24.25 -9.27 -0.75
N ALA A 7 -24.09 -10.50 -1.24
CA ALA A 7 -22.96 -10.86 -2.10
C ALA A 7 -22.93 -9.91 -3.30
N VAL A 8 -21.79 -9.24 -3.51
CA VAL A 8 -21.58 -8.35 -4.65
C VAL A 8 -21.71 -9.18 -5.93
N LEU A 9 -22.75 -8.90 -6.73
CA LEU A 9 -23.01 -9.59 -7.98
C LEU A 9 -21.94 -9.19 -9.02
N HIS A 10 -20.94 -10.06 -9.19
CA HIS A 10 -19.93 -9.98 -10.25
C HIS A 10 -20.61 -10.08 -11.63
N THR A 11 -20.67 -8.98 -12.39
CA THR A 11 -21.44 -8.95 -13.65
C THR A 11 -20.60 -8.93 -14.93
N ARG A 12 -19.29 -8.67 -14.88
CA ARG A 12 -18.31 -9.01 -15.95
C ARG A 12 -16.91 -9.19 -15.32
N LYS A 13 -16.02 -9.96 -15.96
CA LYS A 13 -14.65 -10.19 -15.49
C LYS A 13 -13.76 -9.00 -15.89
N LEU A 14 -13.54 -8.07 -14.97
CA LEU A 14 -12.51 -7.02 -15.09
C LEU A 14 -11.20 -7.55 -14.49
N THR A 15 -10.09 -7.22 -15.14
CA THR A 15 -8.75 -7.65 -14.72
C THR A 15 -7.81 -6.46 -14.64
N LEU A 16 -6.65 -6.60 -14.00
CA LEU A 16 -5.63 -5.54 -13.97
C LEU A 16 -5.24 -5.08 -15.38
N ALA A 17 -5.14 -6.01 -16.33
CA ALA A 17 -4.88 -5.66 -17.74
C ALA A 17 -5.96 -4.73 -18.33
N GLY A 18 -7.23 -4.91 -17.93
CA GLY A 18 -8.35 -4.10 -18.39
C GLY A 18 -8.47 -2.72 -17.73
N LEU A 19 -7.73 -2.49 -16.64
CA LEU A 19 -7.65 -1.19 -15.95
C LEU A 19 -6.50 -0.30 -16.43
N ALA A 20 -5.54 -0.85 -17.18
CA ALA A 20 -4.46 -0.05 -17.75
C ALA A 20 -5.06 1.06 -18.62
N PRO A 21 -4.70 2.34 -18.42
CA PRO A 21 -5.35 3.44 -19.12
C PRO A 21 -5.20 3.23 -20.63
N PRO A 22 -6.29 3.24 -21.42
CA PRO A 22 -6.25 3.03 -22.87
C PRO A 22 -5.63 4.21 -23.66
N GLY A 23 -4.75 4.99 -23.03
CA GLY A 23 -4.21 6.26 -23.52
C GLY A 23 -4.71 7.43 -22.68
N SER A 24 -3.83 8.42 -22.47
CA SER A 24 -4.21 9.73 -21.93
C SER A 24 -4.82 10.59 -23.03
N PHE A 25 -5.89 11.31 -22.73
CA PHE A 25 -6.54 12.23 -23.66
C PHE A 25 -6.53 13.65 -23.07
N GLY A 26 -6.14 14.62 -23.86
CA GLY A 26 -6.26 16.03 -23.53
C GLY A 26 -7.61 16.53 -24.03
N CYS A 27 -8.34 17.25 -23.20
CA CYS A 27 -9.58 17.91 -23.58
C CYS A 27 -9.42 19.41 -23.37
N GLU A 28 -9.66 20.19 -24.42
CA GLU A 28 -9.79 21.64 -24.28
C GLU A 28 -11.17 21.97 -23.70
N TYR A 29 -11.21 22.65 -22.56
CA TYR A 29 -12.45 23.17 -22.01
C TYR A 29 -12.59 24.65 -22.39
N LEU A 30 -13.53 24.96 -23.29
CA LEU A 30 -13.77 26.32 -23.75
C LEU A 30 -15.06 26.86 -23.12
N VAL A 31 -14.96 28.02 -22.46
CA VAL A 31 -16.14 28.77 -22.00
C VAL A 31 -16.40 29.89 -23.00
N ILE A 32 -17.51 29.79 -23.75
CA ILE A 32 -17.92 30.82 -24.71
C ILE A 32 -19.27 31.38 -24.24
N ASN A 33 -19.32 32.67 -23.93
CA ASN A 33 -20.51 33.35 -23.42
C ASN A 33 -21.10 32.68 -22.17
N GLU A 34 -20.26 32.38 -21.18
CA GLU A 34 -20.64 31.76 -19.89
C GLU A 34 -21.30 30.38 -20.03
N ARG A 35 -21.20 29.74 -21.19
CA ARG A 35 -21.65 28.37 -21.42
C ARG A 35 -20.45 27.49 -21.73
N ALA A 36 -20.37 26.37 -21.04
CA ALA A 36 -19.43 25.31 -21.32
C ALA A 36 -19.63 24.82 -22.76
N LYS A 37 -18.55 24.79 -23.54
CA LYS A 37 -18.51 24.11 -24.84
C LYS A 37 -17.40 23.08 -24.80
N GLU A 38 -17.76 21.86 -25.20
CA GLU A 38 -16.81 20.78 -25.41
C GLU A 38 -15.81 21.18 -26.50
N GLY A 39 -14.51 21.19 -26.17
CA GLY A 39 -13.43 21.43 -27.13
C GLY A 39 -12.94 20.14 -27.78
N ILE A 40 -11.83 20.24 -28.53
CA ILE A 40 -11.26 19.10 -29.26
C ILE A 40 -10.66 18.11 -28.26
N ILE A 41 -11.04 16.84 -28.38
CA ILE A 41 -10.37 15.73 -27.70
C ILE A 41 -9.20 15.31 -28.57
N ALA A 42 -7.98 15.47 -28.08
CA ALA A 42 -6.78 15.00 -28.74
C ALA A 42 -6.11 13.90 -27.88
N PRO A 43 -5.55 12.84 -28.50
CA PRO A 43 -4.71 11.91 -27.76
C PRO A 43 -3.51 12.66 -27.18
N HIS A 44 -3.36 12.61 -25.87
CA HIS A 44 -2.23 13.20 -25.18
C HIS A 44 -1.14 12.12 -25.14
N ASN A 45 -0.16 12.20 -26.03
CA ASN A 45 1.10 11.52 -25.82
C ASN A 45 1.84 12.32 -24.75
N LEU A 46 1.53 12.09 -23.47
CA LEU A 46 2.52 12.34 -22.45
C LEU A 46 3.70 11.46 -22.84
N GLU A 47 4.84 12.06 -23.18
CA GLU A 47 6.12 11.38 -23.02
C GLU A 47 6.26 11.13 -21.51
N VAL A 48 5.51 10.15 -21.00
CA VAL A 48 5.80 9.53 -19.73
C VAL A 48 7.15 8.92 -19.98
N THR A 49 8.20 9.54 -19.46
CA THR A 49 9.51 8.90 -19.35
C THR A 49 9.21 7.50 -18.83
N PRO A 50 9.49 6.43 -19.59
CA PRO A 50 9.14 5.09 -19.17
C PRO A 50 9.76 4.92 -17.79
N CYS A 51 8.92 4.71 -16.76
CA CYS A 51 9.42 4.20 -15.49
C CYS A 51 10.28 3.00 -15.88
N GLU A 52 11.56 3.00 -15.47
CA GLU A 52 12.49 1.94 -15.84
C GLU A 52 11.78 0.60 -15.67
N GLU A 53 11.76 -0.26 -16.69
CA GLU A 53 10.97 -1.48 -16.59
C GLU A 53 11.75 -2.49 -15.73
N TRP A 54 11.17 -2.89 -14.59
CA TRP A 54 11.74 -3.97 -13.79
C TRP A 54 11.50 -5.32 -14.46
N ASP A 55 12.57 -5.92 -14.98
CA ASP A 55 12.54 -7.32 -15.40
C ASP A 55 12.59 -8.24 -14.17
N VAL A 56 11.51 -8.98 -13.90
CA VAL A 56 11.42 -9.90 -12.75
C VAL A 56 12.53 -10.96 -12.74
N ARG A 57 13.14 -11.27 -13.89
CA ARG A 57 14.26 -12.22 -14.02
C ARG A 57 15.57 -11.67 -13.45
N SER A 58 15.68 -10.35 -13.24
CA SER A 58 16.86 -9.70 -12.65
C SER A 58 17.06 -10.08 -11.18
N ILE A 59 15.98 -10.46 -10.49
CA ILE A 59 16.04 -11.10 -9.18
C ILE A 59 15.84 -12.59 -9.39
N GLN A 60 16.74 -13.42 -8.84
CA GLN A 60 16.48 -14.86 -8.69
C GLN A 60 15.36 -15.04 -7.64
N CYS A 61 14.13 -14.90 -8.10
CA CYS A 61 12.92 -14.94 -7.30
C CYS A 61 12.20 -16.27 -7.57
N HIS A 62 11.88 -17.01 -6.51
CA HIS A 62 11.09 -18.25 -6.60
C HIS A 62 9.59 -18.03 -6.39
N LEU A 63 9.13 -16.77 -6.33
CA LEU A 63 7.72 -16.45 -6.20
C LEU A 63 6.97 -16.81 -7.48
N LEU A 64 5.69 -17.11 -7.32
CA LEU A 64 4.78 -17.25 -8.45
C LEU A 64 4.64 -15.92 -9.17
N ILE A 65 4.52 -16.00 -10.49
CA ILE A 65 4.27 -14.86 -11.37
C ILE A 65 2.89 -15.03 -11.97
N PHE A 66 2.07 -13.99 -11.87
CA PHE A 66 0.75 -13.94 -12.51
C PHE A 66 0.72 -12.89 -13.60
N ASP A 67 0.08 -13.22 -14.73
CA ASP A 67 -0.17 -12.23 -15.77
C ASP A 67 -1.27 -11.26 -15.29
N PRO A 68 -1.20 -9.95 -15.59
CA PRO A 68 -2.26 -9.01 -15.30
C PRO A 68 -3.66 -9.43 -15.79
N THR A 69 -3.77 -10.31 -16.81
CA THR A 69 -5.05 -10.88 -17.26
C THR A 69 -5.65 -11.90 -16.31
N ASP A 70 -4.85 -12.50 -15.43
CA ASP A 70 -5.29 -13.50 -14.45
C ASP A 70 -5.69 -12.89 -13.11
N VAL A 71 -5.39 -11.59 -12.91
CA VAL A 71 -5.68 -10.86 -11.68
C VAL A 71 -6.99 -10.10 -11.83
N GLU A 72 -8.03 -10.61 -11.17
CA GLU A 72 -9.39 -10.10 -11.23
C GLU A 72 -9.58 -8.92 -10.26
N VAL A 73 -10.32 -7.90 -10.71
CA VAL A 73 -10.68 -6.73 -9.90
C VAL A 73 -12.19 -6.66 -9.75
N LEU A 74 -12.64 -6.54 -8.51
CA LEU A 74 -14.06 -6.38 -8.22
C LEU A 74 -14.50 -4.95 -8.53
N TYR A 75 -15.66 -4.83 -9.16
CA TYR A 75 -16.33 -3.56 -9.39
C TYR A 75 -17.84 -3.73 -9.24
N SER A 76 -18.51 -2.69 -8.76
CA SER A 76 -19.94 -2.69 -8.45
C SER A 76 -20.79 -2.12 -9.59
N ASP A 77 -20.25 -1.18 -10.37
CA ASP A 77 -20.89 -0.66 -11.57
C ASP A 77 -19.88 -0.36 -12.69
N GLY A 78 -20.33 -0.46 -13.94
CA GLY A 78 -19.47 -0.20 -15.10
C GLY A 78 -19.14 1.28 -15.31
N ARG A 79 -19.69 2.19 -14.50
CA ARG A 79 -19.53 3.65 -14.67
C ARG A 79 -18.30 4.18 -13.93
N SER A 80 -17.89 3.49 -12.85
CA SER A 80 -16.76 3.84 -12.00
C SER A 80 -15.48 3.06 -12.33
N ILE A 81 -15.45 2.27 -13.41
CA ILE A 81 -14.28 1.43 -13.76
C ILE A 81 -12.99 2.26 -13.84
N CYS A 82 -13.05 3.47 -14.38
CA CYS A 82 -11.88 4.35 -14.52
C CYS A 82 -11.38 4.93 -13.19
N ASP A 83 -12.20 4.91 -12.14
CA ASP A 83 -11.88 5.45 -10.81
C ASP A 83 -11.42 4.35 -9.84
N ILE A 84 -11.32 3.10 -10.30
CA ILE A 84 -10.92 1.97 -9.47
C ILE A 84 -9.42 2.05 -9.19
N THR A 85 -9.07 2.18 -7.91
CA THR A 85 -7.74 1.84 -7.41
C THR A 85 -7.75 0.37 -7.01
N PRO A 86 -7.12 -0.54 -7.78
CA PRO A 86 -7.30 -1.98 -7.60
C PRO A 86 -6.45 -2.50 -6.42
N GLN A 87 -6.78 -2.13 -5.19
CA GLN A 87 -6.03 -2.56 -4.00
C GLN A 87 -6.40 -3.97 -3.55
N HIS A 88 -7.67 -4.36 -3.64
CA HIS A 88 -8.11 -5.71 -3.32
C HIS A 88 -8.45 -6.46 -4.61
N VAL A 89 -7.61 -7.44 -4.95
CA VAL A 89 -7.69 -8.20 -6.20
C VAL A 89 -7.79 -9.70 -5.92
N TYR A 90 -8.17 -10.47 -6.92
CA TYR A 90 -8.39 -11.90 -6.78
C TYR A 90 -7.62 -12.69 -7.85
N VAL A 91 -6.98 -13.77 -7.43
CA VAL A 91 -6.39 -14.76 -8.34
C VAL A 91 -6.94 -16.12 -7.92
N HIS A 92 -7.62 -16.82 -8.84
CA HIS A 92 -8.26 -18.11 -8.57
C HIS A 92 -9.18 -18.08 -7.32
N ALA A 93 -9.98 -17.02 -7.17
CA ALA A 93 -10.87 -16.77 -6.03
C ALA A 93 -10.21 -16.56 -4.66
N LYS A 94 -8.87 -16.54 -4.56
CA LYS A 94 -8.15 -16.07 -3.38
C LYS A 94 -7.91 -14.56 -3.49
N GLY A 95 -8.25 -13.83 -2.43
CA GLY A 95 -8.04 -12.37 -2.33
C GLY A 95 -6.60 -12.01 -1.96
N TYR A 96 -6.12 -10.91 -2.51
CA TYR A 96 -4.80 -10.34 -2.30
C TYR A 96 -4.85 -8.83 -2.23
N PHE A 97 -3.90 -8.25 -1.50
CA PHE A 97 -3.58 -6.83 -1.64
C PHE A 97 -2.62 -6.65 -2.82
N TYR A 98 -3.05 -5.88 -3.82
CA TYR A 98 -2.20 -5.49 -4.95
C TYR A 98 -1.51 -4.16 -4.66
N LYS A 99 -0.19 -4.21 -4.70
CA LYS A 99 0.69 -3.05 -4.52
C LYS A 99 1.33 -2.72 -5.87
N PRO A 100 0.91 -1.67 -6.58
CA PRO A 100 1.66 -1.17 -7.73
C PRO A 100 3.00 -0.61 -7.24
N TYR A 101 4.04 -0.65 -8.06
CA TYR A 101 5.29 0.03 -7.76
C TYR A 101 5.47 1.24 -8.66
N TRP A 102 6.12 2.28 -8.12
CA TRP A 102 6.41 3.53 -8.82
C TRP A 102 7.86 3.58 -9.34
N SER A 103 8.72 2.72 -8.77
CA SER A 103 10.14 2.60 -9.06
C SER A 103 10.55 1.13 -8.97
N PRO A 104 11.27 0.58 -9.97
CA PRO A 104 11.90 -0.75 -9.87
C PRO A 104 12.77 -0.90 -8.63
N HIS A 105 13.50 0.16 -8.28
CA HIS A 105 14.46 0.11 -7.19
C HIS A 105 13.75 -0.20 -5.86
N ASP A 106 12.67 0.53 -5.58
CA ASP A 106 11.92 0.40 -4.33
C ASP A 106 11.22 -0.96 -4.26
N ALA A 107 10.65 -1.43 -5.38
CA ALA A 107 10.08 -2.76 -5.48
C ALA A 107 11.11 -3.88 -5.24
N ILE A 108 12.30 -3.75 -5.83
CA ILE A 108 13.41 -4.71 -5.66
C ILE A 108 13.85 -4.76 -4.19
N GLU A 109 14.00 -3.60 -3.54
CA GLU A 109 14.39 -3.53 -2.13
C GLU A 109 13.29 -4.10 -1.22
N GLU A 110 12.01 -3.80 -1.47
CA GLU A 110 10.89 -4.38 -0.73
C GLU A 110 10.88 -5.91 -0.82
N VAL A 111 11.03 -6.47 -2.02
CA VAL A 111 11.09 -7.93 -2.23
C VAL A 111 12.25 -8.57 -1.47
N LYS A 112 13.42 -7.92 -1.44
CA LYS A 112 14.57 -8.39 -0.68
C LYS A 112 14.29 -8.47 0.83
N GLN A 113 13.53 -7.53 1.39
CA GLN A 113 13.14 -7.59 2.80
C GLN A 113 12.29 -8.84 3.08
N TYR A 114 11.29 -9.13 2.24
CA TYR A 114 10.48 -10.35 2.39
C TYR A 114 11.32 -11.63 2.23
N PHE A 115 12.35 -11.65 1.39
CA PHE A 115 13.26 -12.78 1.28
C PHE A 115 14.11 -13.00 2.55
N LYS A 116 14.53 -11.93 3.24
CA LYS A 116 15.19 -12.08 4.55
C LYS A 116 14.25 -12.71 5.57
N ILE A 117 12.99 -12.29 5.59
CA ILE A 117 11.96 -12.89 6.46
C ILE A 117 11.79 -14.38 6.13
N ALA A 118 11.63 -14.72 4.85
CA ALA A 118 11.48 -16.10 4.39
C ALA A 118 12.68 -16.97 4.76
N ALA A 119 13.90 -16.48 4.53
CA ALA A 119 15.13 -17.19 4.86
C ALA A 119 15.30 -17.42 6.38
N SER A 120 14.69 -16.59 7.23
CA SER A 120 14.74 -16.76 8.68
C SER A 120 13.85 -17.89 9.22
N GLY A 121 12.90 -18.39 8.42
CA GLY A 121 11.88 -19.35 8.86
C GLY A 121 10.83 -18.79 9.82
N LYS A 122 10.82 -17.47 10.07
CA LYS A 122 9.88 -16.80 10.98
C LYS A 122 8.64 -16.23 10.31
N CYS A 123 8.41 -16.49 9.01
CA CYS A 123 7.26 -15.96 8.28
C CYS A 123 5.98 -16.04 9.11
N GLU A 124 5.56 -17.24 9.52
CA GLU A 124 4.30 -17.48 10.27
C GLU A 124 4.24 -16.85 11.67
N GLN A 125 5.38 -16.43 12.23
CA GLN A 125 5.45 -15.89 13.59
C GLN A 125 5.35 -14.36 13.61
N LEU A 126 5.85 -13.71 12.54
CA LEU A 126 5.84 -12.25 12.42
C LEU A 126 4.44 -11.75 12.07
N ARG A 127 3.99 -10.72 12.81
CA ARG A 127 2.77 -9.98 12.52
C ARG A 127 3.03 -8.91 11.48
N THR A 128 3.32 -9.34 10.25
CA THR A 128 3.58 -8.45 9.13
C THR A 128 2.86 -8.91 7.86
N SER A 129 2.81 -8.04 6.84
CA SER A 129 2.36 -8.42 5.51
C SER A 129 3.19 -9.57 4.94
N ARG A 130 2.64 -10.31 3.98
CA ARG A 130 3.31 -11.45 3.35
C ARG A 130 3.29 -11.27 1.85
N LEU A 131 4.47 -11.15 1.25
CA LEU A 131 4.60 -11.21 -0.19
C LEU A 131 4.36 -12.64 -0.69
N SER A 132 3.32 -12.82 -1.50
CA SER A 132 2.94 -14.12 -2.05
C SER A 132 3.43 -14.31 -3.48
N SER A 133 3.33 -13.27 -4.31
CA SER A 133 3.59 -13.38 -5.76
C SER A 133 3.85 -12.03 -6.41
N ILE A 134 4.33 -12.07 -7.65
CA ILE A 134 4.57 -10.88 -8.48
C ILE A 134 3.58 -10.87 -9.64
N VAL A 135 3.06 -9.69 -9.99
CA VAL A 135 2.32 -9.49 -11.25
C VAL A 135 3.31 -9.00 -12.30
N ALA A 136 3.43 -9.71 -13.43
CA ALA A 136 4.32 -9.32 -14.51
C ALA A 136 3.72 -9.70 -15.87
N SER A 137 4.07 -8.94 -16.90
CA SER A 137 3.68 -9.27 -18.28
C SER A 137 4.38 -10.53 -18.77
N VAL A 138 3.87 -11.10 -19.86
CA VAL A 138 4.54 -12.18 -20.62
C VAL A 138 5.99 -11.90 -21.03
N HIS A 139 6.40 -10.63 -21.08
CA HIS A 139 7.78 -10.22 -21.39
C HIS A 139 8.70 -10.18 -20.16
N GLY A 140 8.15 -10.41 -18.96
CA GLY A 140 8.85 -10.38 -17.68
C GLY A 140 8.85 -8.99 -17.03
N HIS A 141 8.12 -8.02 -17.57
CA HIS A 141 8.07 -6.68 -16.98
C HIS A 141 7.10 -6.71 -15.82
N ALA A 142 7.59 -6.45 -14.62
CA ALA A 142 6.76 -6.36 -13.44
C ALA A 142 5.68 -5.27 -13.62
N LYS A 143 4.59 -5.42 -12.88
CA LYS A 143 3.49 -4.44 -12.81
C LYS A 143 3.10 -4.14 -11.37
N GLY A 144 3.33 -5.08 -10.46
CA GLY A 144 3.10 -4.90 -9.03
C GLY A 144 3.38 -6.16 -8.24
N LEU A 145 3.18 -6.07 -6.94
CA LEU A 145 3.32 -7.17 -5.98
C LEU A 145 1.93 -7.59 -5.48
N LEU A 146 1.78 -8.88 -5.14
CA LEU A 146 0.61 -9.41 -4.46
C LEU A 146 1.00 -9.86 -3.06
N CYS A 147 0.45 -9.17 -2.08
CA CYS A 147 0.54 -9.55 -0.68
C CYS A 147 -0.73 -10.30 -0.25
N ASP A 148 -0.60 -11.22 0.71
CA ASP A 148 -1.77 -11.88 1.29
C ASP A 148 -2.75 -10.82 1.84
N TRP A 149 -4.03 -11.02 1.58
CA TRP A 149 -5.08 -10.14 2.11
C TRP A 149 -5.17 -10.27 3.63
N ILE A 150 -5.11 -9.14 4.33
CA ILE A 150 -5.31 -9.07 5.78
C ILE A 150 -6.74 -8.61 6.04
N GLU A 151 -7.53 -9.47 6.67
CA GLU A 151 -8.88 -9.09 7.08
C GLU A 151 -8.82 -8.10 8.25
N MET A 152 -9.34 -6.90 8.00
CA MET A 152 -9.28 -5.78 8.93
C MET A 152 -10.57 -5.61 9.74
N ARG A 153 -10.44 -5.07 10.95
CA ARG A 153 -11.58 -4.63 11.75
C ARG A 153 -11.94 -3.18 11.43
N GLY A 154 -13.19 -2.93 11.05
CA GLY A 154 -13.71 -1.57 10.86
C GLY A 154 -12.89 -0.78 9.83
N ALA A 155 -12.41 0.41 10.20
CA ALA A 155 -11.53 1.22 9.36
C ALA A 155 -10.15 0.57 9.12
N GLY A 156 -9.74 -0.38 9.98
CA GLY A 156 -8.59 -1.25 9.77
C GLY A 156 -7.23 -0.61 10.01
N VAL A 157 -7.04 0.66 9.69
CA VAL A 157 -5.77 1.38 9.87
C VAL A 157 -5.67 1.93 11.30
N LEU A 158 -4.53 1.75 11.96
CA LEU A 158 -4.32 2.15 13.37
C LEU A 158 -4.62 3.63 13.59
N THR A 159 -4.25 4.53 12.67
CA THR A 159 -4.60 5.97 12.73
C THR A 159 -6.09 6.20 12.96
N HIS A 160 -6.95 5.43 12.29
CA HIS A 160 -8.41 5.55 12.41
C HIS A 160 -8.97 4.80 13.62
N MET A 161 -8.22 3.83 14.15
CA MET A 161 -8.59 3.05 15.33
C MET A 161 -8.18 3.74 16.65
N LEU A 162 -7.32 4.75 16.60
CA LEU A 162 -6.95 5.59 17.75
C LEU A 162 -7.97 6.73 17.94
N THR A 163 -9.04 6.46 18.67
CA THR A 163 -10.05 7.45 19.07
C THR A 163 -10.04 7.63 20.59
N PRO A 164 -10.62 8.71 21.14
CA PRO A 164 -10.72 8.90 22.58
C PRO A 164 -11.43 7.76 23.31
N ASP A 165 -12.31 7.02 22.61
CA ASP A 165 -13.06 5.89 23.16
C ASP A 165 -12.30 4.55 23.06
N THR A 166 -11.14 4.52 22.39
CA THR A 166 -10.34 3.31 22.24
C THR A 166 -9.81 2.86 23.61
N PRO A 167 -10.15 1.64 24.08
CA PRO A 167 -9.73 1.14 25.39
C PRO A 167 -8.21 1.14 25.56
N ILE A 168 -7.75 1.61 26.73
CA ILE A 168 -6.32 1.65 27.09
C ILE A 168 -5.66 0.27 26.93
N ALA A 169 -6.33 -0.80 27.36
CA ALA A 169 -5.81 -2.17 27.23
C ALA A 169 -5.57 -2.59 25.77
N LEU A 170 -6.36 -2.08 24.80
CA LEU A 170 -6.12 -2.33 23.38
C LEU A 170 -4.93 -1.52 22.87
N ARG A 171 -4.80 -0.25 23.27
CA ARG A 171 -3.63 0.59 22.95
C ARG A 171 -2.34 -0.06 23.47
N GLU A 172 -2.33 -0.55 24.70
CA GLU A 172 -1.20 -1.27 25.30
C GLU A 172 -0.86 -2.58 24.55
N LYS A 173 -1.89 -3.34 24.16
CA LYS A 173 -1.73 -4.56 23.35
C LYS A 173 -1.07 -4.23 22.01
N TRP A 174 -1.60 -3.26 21.27
CA TRP A 174 -1.06 -2.87 19.96
C TRP A 174 0.36 -2.35 20.08
N ALA A 175 0.64 -1.47 21.04
CA ALA A 175 1.98 -0.98 21.32
C ALA A 175 2.97 -2.11 21.58
N THR A 176 2.57 -3.12 22.36
CA THR A 176 3.41 -4.30 22.64
C THR A 176 3.66 -5.13 21.38
N GLN A 177 2.62 -5.38 20.58
CA GLN A 177 2.72 -6.17 19.35
C GLN A 177 3.58 -5.48 18.28
N ILE A 178 3.43 -4.17 18.10
CA ILE A 178 4.24 -3.38 17.17
C ILE A 178 5.72 -3.45 17.60
N LYS A 179 6.03 -3.19 18.88
CA LYS A 179 7.40 -3.29 19.40
C LYS A 179 8.01 -4.67 19.19
N SER A 180 7.27 -5.74 19.50
CA SER A 180 7.74 -7.12 19.33
C SER A 180 8.05 -7.39 17.86
N THR A 181 7.12 -7.05 16.97
CA THR A 181 7.26 -7.29 15.53
C THR A 181 8.46 -6.56 14.95
N VAL A 182 8.62 -5.27 15.27
CA VAL A 182 9.77 -4.48 14.79
C VAL A 182 11.09 -5.04 15.34
N THR A 183 11.13 -5.43 16.62
CA THR A 183 12.32 -6.05 17.22
C THR A 183 12.68 -7.37 16.51
N GLU A 184 11.68 -8.18 16.17
CA GLU A 184 11.90 -9.45 15.47
C GLU A 184 12.31 -9.25 14.01
N LEU A 185 11.77 -8.25 13.32
CA LEU A 185 12.20 -7.82 11.98
C LEU A 185 13.67 -7.41 11.98
N HIS A 186 14.07 -6.55 12.93
CA HIS A 186 15.46 -6.15 13.12
C HIS A 186 16.36 -7.35 13.40
N GLY A 187 15.89 -8.30 14.20
CA GLY A 187 16.60 -9.55 14.51
C GLY A 187 16.85 -10.45 13.30
N VAL A 188 16.13 -10.27 12.19
CA VAL A 188 16.36 -10.98 10.91
C VAL A 188 16.97 -10.08 9.84
N GLY A 189 17.44 -8.88 10.20
CA GLY A 189 18.10 -7.94 9.29
C GLY A 189 17.17 -7.18 8.35
N VAL A 190 15.88 -7.09 8.71
CA VAL A 190 14.87 -6.28 8.01
C VAL A 190 14.70 -4.97 8.76
N VAL A 191 14.76 -3.86 8.01
CA VAL A 191 14.43 -2.52 8.50
C VAL A 191 13.04 -2.19 7.94
N TRP A 192 12.15 -1.68 8.79
CA TRP A 192 10.79 -1.28 8.42
C TRP A 192 10.82 -0.02 7.55
N GLY A 193 11.60 0.98 7.94
CA GLY A 193 11.95 2.17 7.17
C GLY A 193 10.92 3.30 7.19
N ASP A 194 9.65 3.02 7.52
CA ASP A 194 8.57 4.03 7.57
C ASP A 194 7.61 3.80 8.74
N ALA A 195 8.14 3.87 9.97
CA ALA A 195 7.38 3.63 11.19
C ALA A 195 6.34 4.74 11.46
N LYS A 196 5.08 4.49 11.11
CA LYS A 196 3.93 5.38 11.35
C LYS A 196 2.63 4.59 11.56
N PRO A 197 1.59 5.20 12.17
CA PRO A 197 0.34 4.50 12.46
C PRO A 197 -0.41 4.08 11.18
N ASP A 198 -0.22 4.80 10.06
CA ASP A 198 -0.84 4.44 8.78
C ASP A 198 -0.30 3.11 8.20
N ASN A 199 0.91 2.73 8.60
CA ASN A 199 1.56 1.47 8.21
C ASN A 199 1.31 0.34 9.23
N VAL A 200 0.29 0.48 10.08
CA VAL A 200 -0.16 -0.57 10.99
C VAL A 200 -1.64 -0.85 10.79
N LEU A 201 -1.96 -2.10 10.48
CA LEU A 201 -3.33 -2.58 10.38
C LEU A 201 -3.77 -3.26 11.69
N ILE A 202 -5.05 -3.16 12.02
CA ILE A 202 -5.72 -3.88 13.09
C ILE A 202 -6.62 -4.95 12.47
N ASP A 203 -6.24 -6.20 12.68
CA ASP A 203 -6.97 -7.34 12.13
C ASP A 203 -8.32 -7.59 12.86
N ILE A 204 -9.08 -8.55 12.36
CA ILE A 204 -10.35 -8.99 12.97
C ILE A 204 -10.20 -9.48 14.44
N ASN A 205 -9.01 -9.91 14.86
CA ASN A 205 -8.70 -10.37 16.22
C ASN A 205 -8.22 -9.23 17.14
N ASN A 206 -8.22 -7.99 16.67
CA ASN A 206 -7.62 -6.82 17.33
C ASN A 206 -6.10 -6.97 17.54
N ASP A 207 -5.42 -7.70 16.67
CA ASP A 207 -3.96 -7.76 16.62
C ASP A 207 -3.42 -6.68 15.68
N ALA A 208 -2.34 -6.04 16.08
CA ALA A 208 -1.62 -5.07 15.26
C ALA A 208 -0.66 -5.80 14.30
N ILE A 209 -0.78 -5.49 13.01
CA ILE A 209 0.00 -6.05 11.91
C ILE A 209 0.80 -4.92 11.25
N VAL A 210 2.12 -5.04 11.27
CA VAL A 210 3.06 -4.08 10.65
C VAL A 210 3.12 -4.32 9.14
N ILE A 211 2.82 -3.31 8.33
CA ILE A 211 2.84 -3.43 6.87
C ILE A 211 3.84 -2.45 6.26
N ASP A 212 4.00 -2.53 4.94
CA ASP A 212 4.79 -1.59 4.13
C ASP A 212 6.30 -1.61 4.45
N LEU A 213 6.98 -2.63 3.95
CA LEU A 213 8.43 -2.86 4.15
C LEU A 213 9.29 -2.27 3.04
N GLU A 214 8.72 -1.42 2.18
CA GLU A 214 9.42 -0.72 1.10
C GLU A 214 10.42 0.32 1.66
N GLY A 215 10.21 0.72 2.92
CA GLY A 215 10.91 1.84 3.52
C GLY A 215 10.43 3.18 2.95
N GLY A 216 11.23 4.22 3.15
CA GLY A 216 10.88 5.60 2.80
C GLY A 216 10.67 6.45 4.05
N THR A 217 11.24 7.65 4.06
CA THR A 217 11.21 8.51 5.25
C THR A 217 10.03 9.48 5.18
N THR A 218 8.99 9.26 5.97
CA THR A 218 7.94 10.27 6.15
C THR A 218 8.44 11.39 7.08
N ARG A 219 8.42 12.64 6.59
CA ARG A 219 8.72 13.85 7.39
C ARG A 219 7.88 13.88 8.67
N GLY A 220 8.51 14.11 9.82
CA GLY A 220 7.84 14.18 11.13
C GLY A 220 7.80 12.86 11.91
N TRP A 221 8.00 11.70 11.26
CA TRP A 221 8.11 10.41 11.93
C TRP A 221 9.55 9.99 12.16
N VAL A 222 10.45 10.33 11.23
CA VAL A 222 11.88 10.04 11.34
C VAL A 222 12.69 11.22 10.81
N ASP A 223 13.83 11.51 11.43
CA ASP A 223 14.73 12.56 10.95
C ASP A 223 15.35 12.16 9.60
N HIS A 224 15.49 13.13 8.68
CA HIS A 224 15.86 12.88 7.29
C HIS A 224 17.18 12.11 7.10
N ASP A 225 18.09 12.20 8.07
CA ASP A 225 19.43 11.64 7.95
C ASP A 225 19.50 10.16 8.33
N VAL A 226 18.44 9.57 8.93
CA VAL A 226 18.47 8.21 9.51
C VAL A 226 17.32 7.29 9.08
N GLY A 227 16.39 7.73 8.23
CA GLY A 227 15.13 7.03 8.00
C GLY A 227 15.19 5.62 7.41
N SER A 228 16.20 5.30 6.61
CA SER A 228 16.39 3.94 6.05
C SER A 228 17.29 3.04 6.92
N PHE A 229 17.60 3.46 8.15
CA PHE A 229 18.48 2.75 9.06
C PHE A 229 17.73 2.27 10.31
N LEU A 230 18.33 1.30 10.98
CA LEU A 230 17.85 0.75 12.25
C LEU A 230 17.55 1.85 13.28
N GLU A 231 18.37 2.91 13.31
CA GLU A 231 18.20 4.04 14.21
C GLU A 231 16.95 4.86 13.89
N GLY A 232 16.64 5.05 12.60
CA GLY A 232 15.41 5.69 12.14
C GLY A 232 14.16 4.91 12.55
N ASP A 233 14.19 3.58 12.40
CA ASP A 233 13.11 2.71 12.88
C ASP A 233 12.87 2.83 14.38
N LEU A 234 13.93 2.84 15.19
CA LEU A 234 13.82 2.97 16.63
C LEU A 234 13.24 4.34 17.03
N GLN A 235 13.64 5.40 16.33
CA GLN A 235 13.09 6.74 16.53
C GLN A 235 11.60 6.79 16.18
N GLY A 236 11.23 6.35 14.98
CA GLY A 236 9.85 6.33 14.51
C GLY A 236 8.96 5.43 15.37
N LEU A 237 9.47 4.26 15.79
CA LEU A 237 8.81 3.38 16.75
C LEU A 237 8.57 4.10 18.09
N GLY A 238 9.55 4.84 18.61
CA GLY A 238 9.37 5.64 19.82
C GLY A 238 8.21 6.62 19.72
N ARG A 239 8.16 7.38 18.61
CA ARG A 239 7.09 8.37 18.34
C ARG A 239 5.72 7.68 18.16
N LEU A 240 5.67 6.58 17.41
CA LEU A 240 4.47 5.78 17.18
C LEU A 240 3.89 5.24 18.49
N ILE A 241 4.74 4.69 19.35
CA ILE A 241 4.30 4.15 20.65
C ILE A 241 3.80 5.27 21.56
N ASN A 242 4.46 6.42 21.56
CA ASN A 242 3.98 7.57 22.32
C ASN A 242 2.59 8.01 21.82
N CYS A 243 2.38 8.06 20.50
CA CYS A 243 1.09 8.38 19.89
C CYS A 243 0.00 7.37 20.30
N VAL A 244 0.28 6.08 20.24
CA VAL A 244 -0.68 5.03 20.61
C VAL A 244 -1.10 5.15 22.09
N LEU A 245 -0.14 5.37 22.99
CA LEU A 245 -0.39 5.36 24.42
C LEU A 245 -0.93 6.68 24.97
N ASN A 246 -0.49 7.81 24.42
CA ASN A 246 -0.74 9.15 24.97
C ASN A 246 -1.57 10.06 24.04
N ASP A 247 -1.98 9.58 22.86
CA ASP A 247 -2.74 10.35 21.86
C ASP A 247 -1.99 11.58 21.31
N GLU A 248 -0.67 11.61 21.48
CA GLU A 248 0.20 12.69 21.00
C GLU A 248 0.73 12.38 19.60
N LEU A 249 0.18 13.05 18.58
CA LEU A 249 0.74 13.01 17.23
C LEU A 249 2.02 13.87 17.16
N PRO A 250 3.08 13.45 16.44
CA PRO A 250 4.32 14.20 16.33
C PRO A 250 4.15 15.61 15.74
N LEU A 251 3.14 15.79 14.89
CA LEU A 251 2.71 17.08 14.33
C LEU A 251 1.17 17.09 14.30
N GLY A 252 0.53 18.16 14.76
CA GLY A 252 -0.93 18.22 14.91
C GLY A 252 -1.68 17.90 13.61
N ARG A 253 -2.89 17.32 13.73
CA ARG A 253 -3.76 16.85 12.62
C ARG A 253 -3.89 17.80 11.42
N SER A 254 -3.70 19.10 11.62
CA SER A 254 -3.82 20.16 10.61
C SER A 254 -2.63 20.30 9.65
N GLN A 255 -1.47 19.67 9.91
CA GLN A 255 -0.33 19.74 8.97
C GLN A 255 -0.21 18.51 8.05
N MET A 256 -0.87 17.39 8.37
CA MET A 256 -0.88 16.19 7.52
C MET A 256 -1.84 16.29 6.33
N SER A 257 -2.86 17.14 6.41
CA SER A 257 -3.87 17.30 5.33
C SER A 257 -3.43 18.19 4.17
N ASP A 258 -2.41 19.04 4.38
CA ASP A 258 -2.00 20.04 3.38
C ASP A 258 -0.95 19.51 2.40
N GLU A 259 -0.28 18.39 2.68
CA GLU A 259 0.88 17.93 1.88
C GLU A 259 0.63 16.72 0.97
N THR A 260 -0.52 16.05 1.02
CA THR A 260 -0.94 15.17 -0.10
C THR A 260 -1.20 15.96 -1.40
N SER A 261 -1.17 17.29 -1.32
CA SER A 261 -1.42 18.22 -2.41
C SER A 261 -0.16 18.90 -2.96
N SER A 262 1.01 18.77 -2.29
CA SER A 262 2.19 19.61 -2.59
C SER A 262 3.39 18.89 -3.18
N SER A 263 3.31 17.57 -3.44
CA SER A 263 4.37 16.85 -4.17
C SER A 263 4.33 17.07 -5.69
N ASN A 264 3.29 17.72 -6.21
CA ASN A 264 3.21 18.15 -7.61
C ASN A 264 3.64 19.61 -7.72
N GLU A 265 4.95 19.86 -7.63
CA GLU A 265 5.68 20.95 -8.29
C GLU A 265 7.07 21.03 -7.64
N SER A 266 8.07 20.40 -8.24
CA SER A 266 9.41 20.96 -8.40
C SER A 266 10.35 20.00 -9.13
N SER A 267 10.67 20.41 -10.36
CA SER A 267 11.76 20.00 -11.27
C SER A 267 11.57 18.72 -12.08
#